data_AF-X0ZJQ8-F1
#
_entry.id   AF-X0ZJQ8-F1
#
_cell.length_a   1.000
_cell.length_b   1.000
_cell.length_c   1.000
_cell.angle_alpha   90.00
_cell.angle_beta   90.00
_cell.angle_gamma   90.00
#
_symmetry.space_group_name_H-M   'P 1'
#
loop_
_entity.id
_entity.type
_entity.pdbx_description
1 polymer ?
#
loop_
_entity_poly.entity_id
_entity_poly.type
_entity_poly.pdbx_seq_one_letter_code
_entity_poly.pdbx_strand_id
1 'polypeptide(L)' 'MRFEEDITFVIGRGLIRKINKCIENSNPNEACGFLLGDIKEINNHGDFKYTYFCKFFQCIESSVSSP' A
#
# COMPACT_ATOMS: atom_id res chain seq x y z
N MET A 1 8.13 -10.22 15.16
CA MET A 1 8.04 -9.61 13.81
C MET A 1 9.44 -9.61 13.23
N ARG A 2 9.65 -10.17 12.04
CA ARG A 2 10.89 -9.92 11.31
C ARG A 2 10.82 -8.50 10.76
N PHE A 3 11.84 -7.70 11.04
CA PHE A 3 11.99 -6.37 10.47
C PHE A 3 12.82 -6.53 9.21
N GLU A 4 12.19 -6.42 8.06
CA GLU A 4 12.89 -6.46 6.77
C GLU A 4 13.34 -5.03 6.45
N GLU A 5 14.66 -4.78 6.50
CA GLU A 5 15.21 -3.43 6.28
C GLU A 5 15.15 -3.00 4.80
N ASP A 6 15.14 -3.98 3.87
CA ASP A 6 15.19 -3.77 2.42
C ASP A 6 13.96 -4.32 1.70
N ILE A 7 12.83 -3.59 1.79
CA ILE A 7 11.60 -3.88 1.05
C ILE A 7 11.33 -2.85 -0.04
N THR A 8 11.18 -3.31 -1.28
CA THR A 8 10.76 -2.48 -2.43
C THR A 8 9.29 -2.70 -2.71
N PHE A 9 8.47 -1.65 -2.68
CA PHE A 9 7.06 -1.70 -3.07
C PHE A 9 6.90 -1.37 -4.55
N VAL A 10 6.25 -2.25 -5.31
CA VAL A 10 5.87 -2.03 -6.70
C VAL A 10 4.38 -1.77 -6.76
N ILE A 11 4.00 -0.52 -7.03
CA ILE A 11 2.61 -0.08 -7.09
C ILE A 11 2.25 0.32 -8.52
N GLY A 12 1.28 -0.40 -9.11
CA GLY A 12 0.80 -0.08 -10.45
C GLY A 12 0.06 1.26 -10.51
N ARG A 13 0.16 1.99 -11.63
CA ARG A 13 -0.49 3.31 -11.81
C ARG A 13 -2.00 3.28 -11.56
N GLY A 14 -2.67 2.17 -11.89
CA GLY A 14 -4.10 2.01 -11.62
C GLY A 14 -4.45 2.01 -10.13
N LEU A 15 -3.56 1.46 -9.28
CA LEU A 15 -3.72 1.52 -7.82
C LEU A 15 -3.42 2.93 -7.29
N ILE A 16 -2.39 3.61 -7.81
CA ILE A 16 -2.11 5.01 -7.47
C ILE A 16 -3.35 5.89 -7.73
N ARG A 17 -4.04 5.69 -8.86
CA ARG A 17 -5.28 6.42 -9.14
C ARG A 17 -6.38 6.16 -8.11
N LYS A 18 -6.51 4.92 -7.62
CA LYS A 18 -7.48 4.58 -6.56
C LYS A 18 -7.10 5.19 -5.21
N ILE A 19 -5.81 5.23 -4.88
CA ILE A 19 -5.30 5.89 -3.68
C ILE A 19 -5.62 7.38 -3.74
N ASN A 20 -5.32 8.05 -4.86
CA ASN A 20 -5.63 9.48 -5.03
C ASN A 20 -7.12 9.76 -4.86
N LYS A 21 -7.99 8.93 -5.45
CA LYS A 21 -9.43 9.06 -5.28
C LYS A 21 -9.87 8.89 -3.81
N CYS A 22 -9.25 7.97 -3.07
CA CYS A 22 -9.52 7.81 -1.63
C CYS A 22 -9.13 9.06 -0.84
N ILE A 23 -7.99 9.67 -1.17
CA ILE A 23 -7.54 10.94 -0.56
C ILE A 23 -8.53 12.07 -0.87
N GLU A 24 -8.90 12.23 -2.14
CA GLU A 24 -9.86 13.25 -2.58
C GLU A 24 -11.20 13.12 -1.86
N ASN A 25 -11.71 11.89 -1.73
CA ASN A 25 -12.98 11.60 -1.07
C ASN A 25 -12.94 11.79 0.45
N SER A 26 -11.76 11.71 1.07
CA SER A 26 -11.63 11.82 2.53
C SER A 26 -11.48 13.26 3.00
N ASN A 27 -11.05 14.18 2.12
CA ASN A 27 -10.89 15.60 2.43
C ASN A 27 -12.17 16.20 3.07
N PRO A 28 -12.09 16.91 4.22
CA PRO A 28 -10.90 17.39 4.94
C PRO A 28 -10.24 16.41 5.91
N ASN A 29 -10.75 15.20 6.05
CA ASN A 29 -10.22 14.19 6.96
C ASN A 29 -9.04 13.43 6.35
N GLU A 30 -8.34 12.69 7.22
CA GLU A 30 -7.29 11.77 6.80
C GLU A 30 -7.88 10.56 6.06
N ALA A 31 -7.26 10.21 4.93
CA ALA A 31 -7.56 8.97 4.22
C ALA A 31 -6.73 7.81 4.76
N CYS A 32 -7.34 6.64 4.90
CA CYS A 32 -6.63 5.42 5.28
C CYS A 32 -7.05 4.24 4.40
N GLY A 33 -6.21 3.21 4.32
CA GLY A 33 -6.47 2.06 3.46
C GLY A 33 -5.40 0.98 3.54
N PHE A 34 -5.72 -0.16 2.93
CA PHE A 34 -4.84 -1.33 2.86
C PHE A 34 -4.35 -1.57 1.44
N LEU A 35 -3.05 -1.79 1.29
CA LEU A 35 -2.46 -2.36 0.08
C LEU A 35 -2.27 -3.87 0.30
N LEU A 36 -2.85 -4.65 -0.60
CA LEU A 36 -2.74 -6.11 -0.61
C LEU A 36 -2.03 -6.56 -1.89
N GLY A 37 -1.21 -7.59 -1.76
CA GLY A 37 -0.30 -8.02 -2.80
C GLY A 37 0.51 -9.22 -2.36
N ASP A 38 1.47 -9.59 -3.22
CA ASP A 38 2.36 -10.71 -2.96
C ASP A 38 3.76 -10.20 -2.65
N ILE A 39 4.45 -10.92 -1.77
CA ILE A 39 5.86 -10.71 -1.49
C ILE A 39 6.69 -11.70 -2.30
N LYS A 40 7.77 -11.22 -2.92
CA LYS A 40 8.82 -12.03 -3.52
C LYS A 40 10.11 -11.80 -2.75
N GLU A 41 10.63 -12.87 -2.18
CA GLU A 41 11.93 -12.90 -1.52
C GLU A 41 13.01 -13.32 -2.52
N ILE A 42 14.15 -12.64 -2.50
CA ILE A 42 15.35 -12.99 -3.25
C ILE A 42 16.50 -13.06 -2.25
N ASN A 43 17.07 -14.25 -2.09
CA ASN A 43 18.27 -14.47 -1.28
C ASN A 43 19.50 -14.40 -2.19
N ASN A 44 20.38 -13.45 -1.92
CA ASN A 44 21.68 -13.31 -2.58
C ASN A 44 22.78 -13.51 -1.54
N HIS A 45 23.21 -14.76 -1.36
CA HIS A 45 24.38 -15.11 -0.53
C HIS A 45 24.33 -14.57 0.91
N GLY A 46 23.13 -14.54 1.52
CA GLY A 46 22.93 -14.09 2.91
C GLY A 46 22.23 -12.74 3.03
N ASP A 47 22.19 -11.95 1.95
CA ASP A 47 21.39 -10.74 1.86
C ASP A 47 19.98 -11.07 1.36
N PHE A 48 18.97 -10.71 2.15
CA PHE A 48 17.57 -10.88 1.80
C PHE A 48 17.02 -9.59 1.21
N LYS A 49 16.49 -9.66 -0.01
CA LYS A 49 15.76 -8.56 -0.64
C LYS A 49 14.31 -8.94 -0.84
N TYR A 50 13.41 -8.04 -0.47
CA TYR A 50 11.97 -8.26 -0.60
C TYR A 50 11.39 -7.29 -1.61
N THR A 51 10.62 -7.83 -2.55
CA THR A 51 9.80 -7.00 -3.44
C THR A 51 8.34 -7.31 -3.17
N TYR A 52 7.57 -6.29 -2.79
CA TYR A 52 6.14 -6.40 -2.57
C TYR A 52 5.39 -5.86 -3.79
N PHE A 53 4.70 -6.75 -4.51
CA PHE A 53 3.91 -6.40 -5.68
C PHE A 53 2.47 -6.12 -5.26
N CYS A 54 2.12 -4.84 -5.16
CA CYS A 54 0.76 -4.42 -4.81
C CYS A 54 -0.21 -4.77 -5.93
N LYS A 55 -1.23 -5.57 -5.62
CA LYS A 55 -2.27 -6.01 -6.56
C LYS A 55 -3.59 -5.29 -6.34
N PHE A 56 -3.88 -4.94 -5.09
CA PHE A 56 -5.17 -4.38 -4.69
C PHE A 56 -4.99 -3.27 -3.66
N PHE A 57 -5.91 -2.32 -3.70
CA PHE A 57 -6.01 -1.24 -2.73
C PHE A 57 -7.46 -1.14 -2.26
N GLN A 58 -7.65 -1.09 -0.95
CA GLN A 58 -8.94 -0.84 -0.32
C GLN A 58 -8.86 0.42 0.53
N CYS A 59 -9.63 1.44 0.14
CA CYS A 59 -9.88 2.61 0.96
C CYS A 59 -10.77 2.22 2.14
N ILE A 60 -10.44 2.70 3.33
CA ILE A 60 -11.33 2.64 4.49
C ILE A 60 -12.05 3.98 4.48
N GLU A 61 -13.32 3.95 4.11
CA GLU A 61 -14.13 5.15 4.09
C GLU A 61 -14.42 5.61 5.53
N SER A 62 -14.33 6.92 5.78
CA SER A 62 -14.76 7.48 7.05
C SER A 62 -16.25 7.18 7.25
N SER A 63 -16.59 6.55 8.37
CA SER A 63 -17.99 6.35 8.78
C SER A 63 -18.67 7.66 9.20
N VAL A 64 -17.90 8.75 9.32
CA VAL A 64 -18.37 10.09 9.67
C VAL A 64 -18.23 10.95 8.42
N SER A 65 -19.37 11.29 7.80
CA SER A 65 -19.43 12.39 6.84
C SER A 65 -19.14 13.69 7.58
N SER A 66 -18.14 14.45 7.11
CA SER A 66 -17.80 15.76 7.68
C SER A 66 -19.04 16.68 7.69
N PRO A 67 -19.21 17.54 8.71
CA PRO A 67 -20.33 18.48 8.81
C PRO A 67 -20.43 19.43 7.61
#